data_AF-A0A940G7N5-F1
#
_entry.id   AF-A0A940G7N5-F1
#
_cell.length_a   1.000
_cell.length_b   1.000
_cell.length_c   1.000
_cell.angle_alpha   90.00
_cell.angle_beta   90.00
_cell.angle_gamma   90.00
#
_symmetry.space_group_name_H-M   'P 1'
#
loop_
_entity.id
_entity.type
_entity.pdbx_description
1 polymer ?
#
loop_
_entity_poly.entity_id
_entity_poly.type
_entity_poly.pdbx_seq_one_letter_code
_entity_poly.pdbx_strand_id
1 'polypeptide(L)'
;LPGVATSASADRFVRALLAGKAGFGPGVRRALRGIDAVQIPERALRLRTTTPRLIRAFHRAGVEVHIWTVNDPVRMAELFELGVDGVVTDRADLGVPTASRYIIPGNQL
;
A
#
# COMPACT_ATOMS: atom_id res chain seq x y z
N LEU A 1 -5.27 5.84 26.14
CA LEU A 1 -4.12 6.28 25.32
C LEU A 1 -4.54 7.47 24.47
N PRO A 2 -4.07 8.70 24.75
CA PRO A 2 -4.31 9.84 23.87
C PRO A 2 -3.40 9.73 22.64
N GLY A 3 -3.94 9.91 21.44
CA GLY A 3 -3.14 9.88 20.20
C GLY A 3 -3.49 8.79 19.18
N VAL A 4 -4.64 8.12 19.29
CA VAL A 4 -5.14 7.28 18.18
C VAL A 4 -5.62 8.20 17.05
N ALA A 5 -4.72 8.43 16.11
CA ALA A 5 -4.90 9.27 14.93
C ALA A 5 -5.70 8.55 13.84
N THR A 6 -6.94 8.13 14.13
CA THR A 6 -7.80 7.58 13.08
C THR A 6 -8.16 8.64 12.05
N SER A 7 -8.15 9.94 12.43
CA SER A 7 -8.41 11.06 11.52
C SER A 7 -7.14 11.69 10.93
N ALA A 8 -6.05 11.82 11.70
CA ALA A 8 -4.83 12.49 11.22
C ALA A 8 -3.95 11.62 10.29
N SER A 9 -4.08 10.29 10.36
CA SER A 9 -3.49 9.39 9.36
C SER A 9 -4.42 9.24 8.14
N ALA A 10 -5.74 9.18 8.37
CA ALA A 10 -6.73 9.08 7.31
C ALA A 10 -6.84 10.35 6.46
N ASP A 11 -6.80 11.56 7.03
CA ASP A 11 -6.89 12.80 6.24
C ASP A 11 -5.65 12.95 5.34
N ARG A 12 -4.47 12.63 5.87
CA ARG A 12 -3.22 12.62 5.10
C ARG A 12 -3.26 11.59 3.98
N PHE A 13 -3.79 10.40 4.26
CA PHE A 13 -4.01 9.39 3.23
C PHE A 13 -5.02 9.85 2.17
N VAL A 14 -6.14 10.45 2.55
CA VAL A 14 -7.15 10.97 1.60
C VAL A 14 -6.54 12.06 0.72
N ARG A 15 -5.78 13.00 1.29
CA ARG A 15 -5.03 14.01 0.52
C ARG A 15 -4.05 13.36 -0.46
N ALA A 16 -3.30 12.34 -0.01
CA ALA A 16 -2.36 11.61 -0.86
C ALA A 16 -3.07 10.83 -1.98
N LEU A 17 -4.22 10.21 -1.69
CA LEU A 17 -5.04 9.49 -2.66
C LEU A 17 -5.55 10.43 -3.75
N LEU A 18 -6.14 11.56 -3.37
CA LEU A 18 -6.64 12.56 -4.31
C LEU A 18 -5.51 13.16 -5.16
N ALA A 19 -4.40 13.55 -4.53
CA ALA A 19 -3.23 14.06 -5.25
C ALA A 19 -2.63 13.02 -6.21
N GLY A 20 -2.56 11.75 -5.80
CA GLY A 20 -2.04 10.65 -6.62
C GLY A 20 -2.94 10.34 -7.82
N LYS A 21 -4.26 10.38 -7.64
CA LYS A 21 -5.23 10.26 -8.75
C LYS A 21 -5.12 11.44 -9.71
N ALA A 22 -5.02 12.66 -9.20
CA ALA A 22 -4.80 13.86 -10.01
C ALA A 22 -3.41 13.90 -10.68
N GLY A 23 -2.43 13.11 -10.21
CA GLY A 23 -1.07 13.07 -10.77
C GLY A 23 -0.14 14.14 -10.19
N PHE A 24 -0.56 14.79 -9.11
CA PHE A 24 0.18 15.84 -8.45
C PHE A 24 1.18 15.25 -7.44
N GLY A 25 2.34 14.81 -7.95
CA GLY A 25 3.41 14.19 -7.17
C GLY A 25 3.88 15.00 -5.94
N PRO A 26 4.11 16.33 -6.04
CA PRO A 26 4.46 17.16 -4.89
C PRO A 26 3.40 17.13 -3.77
N GLY A 27 2.12 17.08 -4.13
CA GLY A 27 1.02 16.94 -3.18
C GLY A 27 1.04 15.62 -2.42
N VAL A 28 1.36 14.51 -3.12
CA VAL A 28 1.54 13.19 -2.49
C VAL A 28 2.69 13.23 -1.49
N ARG A 29 3.86 13.75 -1.90
CA ARG A 29 5.04 13.88 -1.01
C ARG A 29 4.74 14.73 0.22
N ARG A 30 4.06 15.87 0.04
CA ARG A 30 3.66 16.76 1.13
C ARG A 30 2.72 16.06 2.10
N ALA A 31 1.72 15.35 1.58
CA ALA A 31 0.73 14.64 2.39
C ALA A 31 1.36 13.49 3.18
N LEU A 32 2.33 12.77 2.61
CA LEU A 32 2.96 11.60 3.23
C LEU A 32 4.29 11.87 3.95
N ARG A 33 4.73 13.13 4.09
CA ARG A 33 6.00 13.48 4.74
C ARG A 33 6.16 12.86 6.16
N GLY A 34 7.22 12.07 6.37
CA GLY A 34 7.47 11.42 7.67
C GLY A 34 6.52 10.25 7.97
N ILE A 35 5.97 9.63 6.92
CA ILE A 35 5.28 8.34 6.97
C ILE A 35 6.17 7.36 6.20
N ASP A 36 6.53 6.25 6.82
CA ASP A 36 7.39 5.24 6.19
C ASP A 36 6.57 4.20 5.42
N ALA A 37 5.37 3.86 5.91
CA ALA A 37 4.46 2.91 5.28
C ALA A 37 2.99 3.33 5.46
N VAL A 38 2.15 2.96 4.50
CA VAL A 38 0.69 3.05 4.62
C VAL A 38 0.05 1.68 4.59
N GLN A 39 -0.91 1.45 5.47
CA GLN A 39 -1.74 0.23 5.48
C GLN A 39 -3.16 0.59 5.07
N ILE A 40 -3.58 0.16 3.89
CA ILE A 40 -4.81 0.64 3.26
C ILE A 40 -5.65 -0.50 2.67
N PRO A 41 -6.99 -0.35 2.62
CA PRO A 41 -7.84 -1.33 1.94
C PRO A 41 -7.65 -1.21 0.42
N GLU A 42 -8.03 -2.25 -0.34
CA GLU A 42 -8.00 -2.22 -1.82
C GLU A 42 -8.87 -1.10 -2.43
N ARG A 43 -9.86 -0.61 -1.66
CA ARG A 43 -10.73 0.50 -2.03
C ARG A 43 -10.95 1.44 -0.86
N ALA A 44 -10.80 2.74 -1.11
CA ALA A 44 -11.10 3.81 -0.16
C ALA A 44 -11.85 4.95 -0.88
N LEU A 45 -12.85 5.55 -0.25
CA LEU A 45 -13.67 6.62 -0.83
C LEU A 45 -14.19 6.29 -2.26
N ARG A 46 -14.62 5.04 -2.49
CA ARG A 46 -15.03 4.49 -3.80
C ARG A 46 -13.92 4.41 -4.87
N LEU A 47 -12.68 4.74 -4.53
CA LEU A 47 -11.52 4.68 -5.43
C LEU A 47 -10.67 3.44 -5.15
N ARG A 48 -10.12 2.82 -6.20
CA ARG A 48 -9.10 1.77 -6.05
C ARG A 48 -7.78 2.36 -5.56
N THR A 49 -7.22 1.78 -4.52
CA THR A 49 -5.89 2.13 -3.98
C THR A 49 -4.78 1.37 -4.69
N THR A 50 -5.07 0.17 -5.18
CA THR A 50 -4.13 -0.76 -5.82
C THR A 50 -3.91 -0.45 -7.32
N THR A 51 -3.85 0.83 -7.69
CA THR A 51 -3.55 1.21 -9.08
C THR A 51 -2.05 1.44 -9.26
N PRO A 52 -1.41 0.99 -10.36
CA PRO A 52 0.03 1.16 -10.56
C PRO A 52 0.51 2.62 -10.43
N ARG A 53 -0.31 3.56 -10.89
CA ARG A 53 -0.03 5.00 -10.76
C ARG A 53 0.07 5.47 -9.31
N LEU A 54 -0.83 4.99 -8.44
CA LEU A 54 -0.87 5.40 -7.05
C LEU A 54 0.29 4.78 -6.27
N ILE A 55 0.52 3.48 -6.47
CA ILE A 55 1.64 2.73 -5.87
C ILE A 55 2.97 3.43 -6.20
N ARG A 56 3.23 3.71 -7.49
CA ARG A 56 4.43 4.47 -7.90
C ARG A 56 4.50 5.89 -7.33
N ALA A 57 3.36 6.53 -7.08
CA ALA A 57 3.37 7.86 -6.46
C ALA A 57 3.79 7.79 -4.99
N PHE A 58 3.37 6.76 -4.26
CA PHE A 58 3.72 6.55 -2.86
C PHE A 58 5.18 6.10 -2.72
N HIS A 59 5.63 5.18 -3.57
CA HIS A 59 7.05 4.79 -3.65
C HIS A 59 7.96 5.96 -3.96
N ARG A 60 7.59 6.82 -4.92
CA ARG A 60 8.36 8.04 -5.19
C ARG A 60 8.43 8.94 -3.97
N ALA A 61 7.38 8.98 -3.15
CA ALA A 61 7.38 9.71 -1.89
C ALA A 61 8.21 9.05 -0.77
N GLY A 62 8.82 7.89 -1.02
CA GLY A 62 9.61 7.13 -0.06
C GLY A 62 8.77 6.30 0.90
N VAL A 63 7.53 5.95 0.50
CA VAL A 63 6.55 5.30 1.38
C VAL A 63 6.16 3.94 0.83
N GLU A 64 6.24 2.92 1.69
CA GLU A 64 5.77 1.57 1.40
C GLU A 64 4.23 1.49 1.39
N VAL A 65 3.70 0.57 0.59
CA VAL A 65 2.27 0.32 0.46
C VAL A 65 1.95 -1.09 0.90
N HIS A 66 1.19 -1.23 1.99
CA HIS A 66 0.67 -2.52 2.44
C HIS A 66 -0.86 -2.58 2.31
N ILE A 67 -1.38 -3.73 1.89
CA ILE A 67 -2.82 -3.94 1.69
C ILE A 67 -3.37 -4.90 2.74
N TRP A 68 -4.48 -4.50 3.37
CA TRP A 68 -5.22 -5.35 4.31
C TRP A 68 -6.68 -5.53 3.87
N THR A 69 -7.39 -6.59 4.25
CA THR A 69 -6.88 -7.93 4.59
C THR A 69 -7.06 -8.80 3.35
N VAL A 70 -6.03 -9.51 2.92
CA VAL A 70 -6.05 -10.34 1.71
C VAL A 70 -5.80 -11.78 2.10
N ASN A 71 -6.77 -12.66 1.86
CA ASN A 71 -6.69 -14.07 2.27
C ASN A 71 -6.54 -15.04 1.10
N ASP A 72 -6.66 -14.55 -0.14
CA ASP A 72 -6.49 -15.33 -1.36
C ASP A 72 -5.04 -15.19 -1.91
N PRO A 73 -4.26 -16.27 -2.02
CA PRO A 73 -2.88 -16.21 -2.53
C PRO A 73 -2.79 -15.75 -4.00
N VAL A 74 -3.82 -16.00 -4.82
CA VAL A 74 -3.85 -15.48 -6.20
C VAL A 74 -3.91 -13.95 -6.16
N ARG A 75 -4.81 -13.40 -5.31
CA ARG A 75 -4.90 -11.96 -5.14
C ARG A 75 -3.64 -11.35 -4.52
N MET A 76 -2.99 -12.03 -3.58
CA MET A 76 -1.70 -11.59 -3.02
C MET A 76 -0.64 -11.47 -4.12
N ALA A 77 -0.50 -12.48 -4.98
CA ALA A 77 0.43 -12.48 -6.10
C ALA A 77 0.18 -11.30 -7.04
N GLU A 78 -1.08 -11.07 -7.45
CA GLU A 78 -1.43 -9.91 -8.28
C GLU A 78 -1.09 -8.57 -7.62
N LEU A 79 -1.26 -8.45 -6.30
CA LEU A 79 -0.90 -7.23 -5.57
C LEU A 79 0.61 -7.02 -5.55
N PHE A 80 1.40 -8.06 -5.32
CA PHE A 80 2.85 -7.99 -5.38
C PHE A 80 3.36 -7.63 -6.79
N GLU A 81 2.75 -8.19 -7.84
CA GLU A 81 3.05 -7.82 -9.24
C GLU A 81 2.71 -6.36 -9.56
N LEU A 82 1.71 -5.79 -8.88
CA LEU A 82 1.38 -4.36 -8.98
C LEU A 82 2.37 -3.46 -8.22
N GLY A 83 3.30 -4.04 -7.46
CA GLY A 83 4.30 -3.33 -6.65
C GLY A 83 3.86 -3.03 -5.22
N VAL A 84 2.89 -3.75 -4.67
CA VAL A 84 2.59 -3.69 -3.23
C VAL A 84 3.76 -4.29 -2.44
N ASP A 85 4.17 -3.65 -1.35
CA ASP A 85 5.34 -4.06 -0.56
C ASP A 85 4.98 -5.10 0.51
N GLY A 86 3.69 -5.20 0.88
CA GLY A 86 3.23 -6.14 1.89
C GLY A 86 1.72 -6.35 1.88
N VAL A 87 1.28 -7.48 2.42
CA VAL A 87 -0.13 -7.78 2.65
C VAL A 87 -0.35 -8.17 4.10
N VAL A 88 -1.47 -7.74 4.67
CA VAL A 88 -1.97 -8.24 5.95
C VAL A 88 -2.95 -9.36 5.64
N THR A 89 -2.78 -10.51 6.28
CA THR A 89 -3.56 -11.73 6.00
C THR A 89 -3.83 -12.51 7.26
N ASP A 90 -4.99 -13.17 7.31
CA ASP A 90 -5.31 -14.19 8.31
C ASP A 90 -4.74 -15.57 7.92
N ARG A 91 -4.23 -15.71 6.69
CA ARG A 91 -3.72 -16.95 6.10
C ARG A 91 -2.21 -16.90 5.91
N ALA A 92 -1.48 -16.79 7.01
CA ALA A 92 -0.01 -16.75 6.98
C ALA A 92 0.61 -18.00 6.34
N ASP A 93 -0.07 -19.15 6.44
CA ASP A 93 0.28 -20.41 5.78
C ASP A 93 0.34 -20.30 4.24
N LEU A 94 -0.45 -19.39 3.66
CA LEU A 94 -0.45 -19.08 2.23
C LEU A 94 0.35 -17.80 1.91
N GLY A 95 0.35 -16.83 2.83
CA GLY A 95 0.97 -15.52 2.66
C GLY A 95 2.49 -15.59 2.59
N VAL A 96 3.14 -16.32 3.51
CA VAL A 96 4.61 -16.41 3.54
C VAL A 96 5.16 -17.06 2.27
N PRO A 97 4.67 -18.24 1.81
CA PRO A 97 5.14 -18.83 0.55
C PRO A 97 4.92 -17.94 -0.68
N THR A 98 3.81 -17.19 -0.70
CA THR A 98 3.53 -16.25 -1.80
C THR A 98 4.51 -15.09 -1.79
N ALA A 99 4.66 -14.41 -0.65
CA ALA A 99 5.55 -13.24 -0.51
C ALA A 99 7.01 -13.56 -0.83
N SER A 100 7.51 -14.74 -0.43
CA SER A 100 8.90 -15.17 -0.70
C SER A 100 9.26 -15.19 -2.19
N ARG A 101 8.27 -15.34 -3.09
CA ARG A 101 8.50 -15.31 -4.54
C ARG A 101 8.69 -13.90 -5.11
N TYR A 102 8.19 -12.88 -4.41
CA TYR A 102 8.11 -11.52 -4.94
C TYR A 102 8.95 -10.51 -4.14
N ILE A 103 9.06 -10.66 -2.82
CA ILE A 103 9.64 -9.63 -1.93
C ILE A 103 11.06 -9.99 -1.47
N ILE A 104 11.41 -11.27 -1.41
CA ILE A 104 12.72 -11.71 -0.91
C ILE A 104 13.74 -11.77 -2.07
N PRO A 105 14.84 -10.99 -2.04
CA PRO A 105 15.90 -11.09 -3.03
C PRO A 105 16.55 -12.48 -2.97
N GLY A 106 16.50 -13.24 -4.08
CA GLY A 106 17.18 -14.54 -4.21
C GLY A 106 16.33 -15.72 -4.67
N ASN A 107 15.02 -15.55 -4.91
CA ASN A 107 14.12 -16.62 -5.35
C ASN A 107 13.62 -16.51 -6.81
N GLN A 108 14.35 -15.77 -7.66
CA GLN A 108 14.17 -15.88 -9.11
C GLN A 108 15.01 -17.07 -9.59
N LEU A 109 14.36 -18.23 -9.76
CA LEU A 109 14.90 -19.36 -10.53
C LEU A 109 14.89 -19.04 -12.02
#